data_AF-A0A0A8URF4-F1
#
_entry.id   AF-A0A0A8URF4-F1
#
_cell.length_a   1.000
_cell.length_b   1.000
_cell.length_c   1.000
_cell.angle_alpha   90.00
_cell.angle_beta   90.00
_cell.angle_gamma   90.00
#
_symmetry.space_group_name_H-M   'P 1'
#
loop_
_entity.id
_entity.type
_entity.pdbx_description
1 polymer ?
#
loop_
_entity_poly.entity_id
_entity_poly.type
_entity_poly.pdbx_seq_one_letter_code
_entity_poly.pdbx_strand_id
1 'polypeptide(L)' 'MTRVLLQAGWLKPASDGKASHKPRIKGVGTPRLYVFTGKIWGGE' A
#
# COMPACT_ATOMS: atom_id res chain seq x y z
N MET A 1 1.63 2.87 -13.33
CA MET A 1 2.73 2.30 -12.53
C MET A 1 2.24 1.52 -11.31
N THR A 2 1.41 2.10 -10.43
CA THR A 2 0.90 1.45 -9.20
C THR A 2 0.15 0.13 -9.40
N ARG A 3 -0.56 -0.05 -10.53
CA ARG A 3 -1.20 -1.33 -10.88
C ARG A 3 -0.19 -2.47 -10.99
N VAL A 4 0.99 -2.22 -11.57
CA VAL A 4 2.05 -3.21 -11.74
C VAL A 4 2.57 -3.66 -10.37
N LEU A 5 2.74 -2.72 -9.45
CA LEU A 5 3.19 -3.01 -8.08
C LEU A 5 2.16 -3.82 -7.28
N LEU A 6 0.87 -3.57 -7.49
CA LEU A 6 -0.21 -4.37 -6.92
C LEU A 6 -0.23 -5.78 -7.51
N GLN A 7 -0.11 -5.90 -8.84
CA GLN A 7 -0.09 -7.19 -9.53
C GLN A 7 1.12 -8.04 -9.16
N ALA A 8 2.28 -7.42 -8.95
CA ALA A 8 3.48 -8.08 -8.43
C ALA A 8 3.37 -8.47 -6.94
N GLY A 9 2.29 -8.08 -6.27
CA GLY A 9 2.09 -8.32 -4.84
C GLY A 9 3.02 -7.52 -3.94
N TRP A 10 3.70 -6.49 -4.46
CA TRP A 10 4.65 -5.66 -3.72
C TRP A 10 3.94 -4.63 -2.84
N LEU A 11 2.74 -4.20 -3.22
CA LEU A 11 1.89 -3.34 -2.41
C LEU A 11 0.73 -4.12 -1.83
N LYS A 12 0.46 -3.91 -0.54
CA LYS A 12 -0.76 -4.39 0.12
C LYS A 12 -1.93 -3.46 -0.24
N PRO A 13 -2.99 -3.97 -0.90
CA PRO A 13 -4.17 -3.18 -1.20
C PRO A 13 -4.88 -2.74 0.09
N ALA A 14 -5.51 -1.57 0.04
CA ALA A 14 -6.43 -1.11 1.07
C ALA A 14 -7.75 -1.91 1.02
N SER A 15 -8.62 -1.69 2.01
CA SER A 15 -9.92 -2.38 2.10
C SER A 15 -10.85 -2.12 0.90
N ASP A 16 -10.62 -1.06 0.14
CA ASP A 16 -11.34 -0.72 -1.09
C ASP A 16 -10.65 -1.23 -2.37
N GLY A 17 -9.62 -2.07 -2.22
CA GLY A 17 -8.83 -2.62 -3.32
C GLY A 17 -7.83 -1.64 -3.96
N LYS A 18 -7.79 -0.37 -3.51
CA LYS A 18 -6.84 0.61 -4.06
C LYS A 18 -5.44 0.43 -3.48
N ALA A 19 -4.45 0.95 -4.19
CA ALA A 19 -3.04 0.87 -3.76
C ALA A 19 -2.72 1.68 -2.50
N SER A 20 -3.49 2.72 -2.22
CA SER A 20 -3.17 3.68 -1.15
C SER A 20 -4.17 3.63 0.00
N HIS A 21 -3.65 3.65 1.21
CA HIS A 21 -4.38 3.76 2.46
C HIS A 21 -4.59 5.24 2.81
N LYS A 22 -5.72 5.55 3.44
CA LYS A 22 -6.04 6.92 3.92
C LYS A 22 -6.43 6.89 5.39
N PRO A 23 -5.57 6.38 6.29
CA PRO A 23 -5.89 6.38 7.72
C PRO A 23 -5.91 7.81 8.25
N ARG A 24 -6.73 8.07 9.25
CA ARG A 24 -6.66 9.31 10.01
C ARG A 24 -5.62 9.14 11.11
N ILE A 25 -4.53 9.90 11.04
CA ILE A 25 -3.44 9.89 12.01
C ILE A 25 -3.55 11.13 12.89
N LYS A 26 -3.65 10.92 14.21
CA LYS A 26 -3.74 12.01 15.19
C LYS A 26 -2.50 12.93 15.06
N GLY A 27 -2.73 14.23 14.91
CA GLY A 27 -1.67 15.24 14.76
C GLY A 27 -1.13 15.42 13.33
N VAL A 28 -1.51 14.56 12.37
CA VAL A 28 -1.04 14.63 10.97
C VAL A 28 -2.20 14.83 9.98
N GLY A 29 -3.39 14.34 10.30
CA GLY A 29 -4.56 14.40 9.42
C GLY A 29 -4.74 13.11 8.63
N THR A 30 -5.12 13.20 7.36
CA THR A 30 -5.40 12.03 6.51
C THR A 30 -4.34 11.90 5.41
N PRO A 31 -3.14 11.38 5.72
CA PRO A 31 -2.10 11.18 4.72
C PRO A 31 -2.47 10.06 3.74
N ARG A 32 -1.78 10.06 2.59
CA ARG A 32 -1.79 8.95 1.65
C ARG A 32 -0.62 8.01 1.96
N LEU A 33 -0.93 6.77 2.32
CA LEU A 33 0.06 5.75 2.69
C LEU A 33 0.10 4.61 1.67
N TYR A 34 1.31 4.13 1.37
CA TYR A 34 1.53 2.92 0.60
C TYR A 34 2.20 1.90 1.50
N VAL A 35 1.65 0.69 1.56
CA VAL A 35 2.16 -0.37 2.43
C VAL A 35 2.82 -1.42 1.55
N PHE A 36 4.13 -1.57 1.68
CA PHE A 36 4.87 -2.61 0.97
C PHE A 36 4.76 -3.95 1.70
N THR A 37 4.73 -5.03 0.94
CA THR A 37 4.81 -6.40 1.46
C THR A 37 6.27 -6.86 1.51
N GLY A 38 6.53 -8.01 2.16
CA GLY A 38 7.86 -8.63 2.15
C GLY A 38 8.35 -9.05 0.75
N LYS A 39 7.44 -9.19 -0.23
CA LYS A 39 7.76 -9.62 -1.60
C LYS A 39 8.69 -8.67 -2.34
N ILE A 40 8.76 -7.40 -1.93
CA ILE A 40 9.69 -6.43 -2.52
C ILE A 40 11.16 -6.86 -2.40
N TRP A 41 11.47 -7.71 -1.40
CA TRP A 41 12.80 -8.25 -1.17
C TRP A 41 13.02 -9.64 -1.78
N GLY A 42 12.04 -10.17 -2.51
CA GLY A 42 12.12 -11.50 -3.14
C GLY A 42 11.68 -12.67 -2.24
N GLY A 43 11.00 -12.41 -1.12
CA GLY A 43 10.36 -13.46 -0.31
C GLY A 43 9.06 -13.99 -0.94
N GLU A 44 8.77 -15.28 -0.72
CA GLU A 44 7.68 -16.08 -1.31
C GLU A 44 6.27 -15.47 -1.19
#